data_AF-A0A7Y2H8W0-F1
#
_entry.id   AF-A0A7Y2H8W0-F1
#
_cell.length_a   1.000
_cell.length_b   1.000
_cell.length_c   1.000
_cell.angle_alpha   90.00
_cell.angle_beta   90.00
_cell.angle_gamma   90.00
#
_symmetry.space_group_name_H-M   'P 1'
#
loop_
_entity.id
_entity.type
_entity.pdbx_description
1 polymer ?
#
loop_
_entity_poly.entity_id
_entity_poly.type
_entity_poly.pdbx_seq_one_letter_code
_entity_poly.pdbx_strand_id
1 'polypeptide(L)' 'MTKNVGVVDRIIRFVAMDLLLGFTLMGFEIPGYLTNICFIISIYLGFTVLFGLSPIYHFLKISTIEESGDPID' A
#
# COMPACT_ATOMS: atom_id res chain seq x y z
N MET A 1 9.85 15.73 -13.86
CA MET A 1 8.41 15.34 -13.84
C MET A 1 8.30 14.05 -13.02
N THR A 2 8.40 14.14 -11.70
CA THR A 2 8.66 12.99 -10.81
C THR A 2 7.81 12.98 -9.54
N LYS A 3 6.87 13.92 -9.38
CA LYS A 3 6.06 14.07 -8.16
C LYS A 3 4.85 13.14 -8.03
N ASN A 4 4.45 12.42 -9.09
CA ASN A 4 3.20 11.64 -9.06
C ASN A 4 3.37 10.13 -8.82
N VAL A 5 4.59 9.60 -8.79
CA VAL A 5 4.81 8.14 -8.66
C VAL A 5 4.37 7.63 -7.28
N GLY A 6 4.64 8.38 -6.21
CA GLY A 6 4.25 7.99 -4.85
C GLY A 6 2.73 8.01 -4.63
N VAL A 7 2.02 8.99 -5.20
CA VAL A 7 0.56 9.10 -5.10
C VAL A 7 -0.13 7.96 -5.85
N VAL A 8 0.32 7.66 -7.07
CA VAL A 8 -0.25 6.57 -7.88
C VAL A 8 -0.05 5.22 -7.20
N ASP A 9 1.13 4.96 -6.61
CA ASP A 9 1.40 3.73 -5.85
C ASP A 9 0.48 3.58 -4.63
N ARG A 10 0.26 4.66 -3.87
CA ARG A 10 -0.69 4.66 -2.74
C ARG A 10 -2.12 4.36 -3.18
N ILE A 11 -2.55 4.89 -4.33
CA ILE A 11 -3.87 4.60 -4.89
C ILE A 11 -3.99 3.12 -5.27
N ILE A 12 -2.97 2.54 -5.92
CA ILE A 12 -2.97 1.12 -6.28
C ILE A 12 -3.07 0.23 -5.03
N ARG A 13 -2.32 0.55 -3.97
CA ARG A 13 -2.38 -0.18 -2.69
C ARG A 13 -3.74 -0.04 -2.00
N PHE A 14 -4.35 1.14 -2.07
CA PHE A 14 -5.69 1.36 -1.53
C PHE A 14 -6.73 0.51 -2.27
N VAL A 15 -6.69 0.48 -3.61
CA VAL A 15 -7.58 -0.35 -4.42
C VAL A 15 -7.36 -1.84 -4.14
N ALA A 16 -6.10 -2.28 -3.98
CA ALA A 16 -5.80 -3.67 -3.63
C ALA A 16 -6.32 -4.06 -2.23
N MET A 17 -6.21 -3.15 -1.25
CA MET A 17 -6.77 -3.34 0.08
C MET A 17 -8.29 -3.48 0.03
N ASP A 18 -8.97 -2.58 -0.69
CA ASP A 18 -10.43 -2.57 -0.82
C ASP A 18 -10.95 -3.86 -1.49
N LEU A 19 -10.28 -4.30 -2.57
CA LEU A 19 -10.61 -5.56 -3.23
C LEU A 19 -10.45 -6.76 -2.31
N LEU A 20 -9.35 -6.86 -1.55
CA LEU A 20 -9.12 -7.96 -0.63
C LEU A 20 -10.14 -7.99 0.52
N LEU A 21 -10.48 -6.82 1.08
CA LEU A 21 -11.55 -6.71 2.07
C LEU A 21 -12.89 -7.13 1.49
N GLY A 22 -13.21 -6.67 0.27
CA GLY A 22 -14.41 -7.09 -0.46
C GLY A 22 -14.49 -8.60 -0.64
N PHE A 23 -13.37 -9.25 -1.03
CA PHE A 23 -13.29 -10.72 -1.12
C PHE A 23 -13.53 -11.41 0.24
N THR A 24 -13.00 -10.86 1.33
CA THR A 24 -13.25 -11.43 2.67
C THR A 24 -14.69 -11.25 3.16
N LEU A 25 -15.36 -10.16 2.76
CA LEU A 25 -16.70 -9.81 3.23
C LEU A 25 -17.81 -10.39 2.37
N MET A 26 -17.58 -10.60 1.07
CA MET A 26 -18.59 -11.16 0.15
C MET A 26 -18.87 -12.66 0.39
N GLY A 27 -18.20 -13.29 1.35
CA GLY A 27 -18.55 -14.65 1.77
C GLY A 27 -18.33 -15.70 0.68
N PHE A 28 -17.36 -15.48 -0.24
CA PHE A 28 -16.84 -16.59 -1.03
C PHE A 28 -16.45 -17.71 -0.07
N GLU A 29 -16.78 -18.95 -0.40
CA GLU A 29 -16.40 -20.16 0.37
C GLU A 29 -14.88 -20.40 0.27
N ILE A 30 -14.12 -19.41 0.69
CA ILE A 30 -12.68 -19.48 0.79
C ILE A 30 -12.38 -20.19 2.12
N PRO A 31 -11.47 -21.18 2.13
CA PRO A 31 -11.01 -21.77 3.38
C PRO A 31 -10.61 -20.68 4.39
N GLY A 32 -11.08 -20.79 5.64
CA GLY A 32 -10.95 -19.71 6.63
C GLY A 32 -9.50 -19.25 6.89
N TYR A 33 -8.51 -20.11 6.68
CA TYR A 33 -7.09 -19.71 6.77
C TYR A 33 -6.72 -18.68 5.69
N LEU A 34 -7.26 -18.79 4.48
CA LEU A 34 -6.97 -17.89 3.38
C LEU A 34 -7.69 -16.54 3.61
N THR A 35 -8.91 -16.56 4.15
CA THR A 35 -9.62 -15.34 4.58
C THR A 35 -8.81 -14.57 5.61
N ASN A 36 -8.24 -15.27 6.61
CA ASN A 36 -7.37 -14.66 7.60
C ASN A 36 -6.09 -14.07 6.97
N ILE A 37 -5.48 -14.76 6.01
CA ILE A 37 -4.31 -14.25 5.28
C ILE A 37 -4.67 -12.99 4.48
N CYS A 38 -5.78 -13.00 3.73
CA CYS A 38 -6.27 -11.84 2.99
C CYS A 38 -6.55 -10.65 3.91
N PHE A 39 -7.11 -10.90 5.09
CA PHE A 39 -7.36 -9.86 6.09
C PHE A 39 -6.06 -9.25 6.64
N ILE A 40 -5.08 -10.09 6.99
CA ILE A 40 -3.75 -9.63 7.45
C ILE A 40 -3.05 -8.79 6.37
N ILE A 41 -3.08 -9.25 5.11
CA ILE A 41 -2.51 -8.52 3.97
C ILE A 41 -3.22 -7.17 3.78
N SER A 42 -4.54 -7.13 3.93
CA SER A 42 -5.32 -5.89 3.81
C SER A 42 -4.92 -4.87 4.87
N ILE A 43 -4.79 -5.31 6.13
CA ILE A 43 -4.32 -4.43 7.22
C ILE A 43 -2.92 -3.88 6.89
N TYR A 44 -2.00 -4.73 6.45
CA TYR A 44 -0.65 -4.30 6.07
C TYR A 44 -0.67 -3.29 4.92
N LEU A 45 -1.48 -3.51 3.88
CA LEU A 45 -1.64 -2.56 2.78
C LEU A 45 -2.18 -1.22 3.29
N GLY A 46 -3.18 -1.23 4.18
CA GLY A 46 -3.71 -0.02 4.82
C GLY A 46 -2.63 0.79 5.56
N PHE A 47 -1.76 0.11 6.32
CA PHE A 47 -0.61 0.77 6.95
C PHE A 47 0.33 1.40 5.92
N THR A 48 0.63 0.71 4.81
CA THR A 48 1.51 1.26 3.77
C THR A 48 0.91 2.45 3.03
N VAL A 49 -0.42 2.54 2.93
CA VAL A 49 -1.12 3.71 2.37
C VAL A 49 -1.03 4.91 3.32
N LEU A 50 -1.33 4.70 4.61
CA LEU A 50 -1.39 5.77 5.61
C LEU A 50 -0.02 6.39 5.91
N PHE A 51 0.99 5.55 6.12
CA PHE A 51 2.31 6.01 6.53
C PHE A 51 3.22 6.36 5.35
N GLY A 52 2.83 6.01 4.11
CA GLY A 52 3.65 6.21 2.92
C GLY A 52 5.00 5.45 2.94
N LEU A 53 5.25 4.69 4.00
CA LEU A 53 6.44 3.87 4.20
C LEU A 53 6.10 2.46 3.74
N SER A 54 6.53 2.11 2.52
CA SER A 54 6.59 0.69 2.18
C SER A 54 7.95 0.13 2.61
N PRO A 55 7.98 -0.96 3.37
CA PRO A 55 9.21 -1.71 3.65
C PRO A 55 9.98 -2.07 2.38
N ILE A 56 9.28 -2.23 1.26
CA ILE A 56 9.86 -2.48 -0.06
C ILE A 56 10.70 -1.28 -0.53
N TYR A 57 10.25 -0.05 -0.33
CA TYR A 57 11.03 1.15 -0.69
C TYR A 57 12.22 1.36 0.24
N HIS A 58 12.05 1.05 1.52
CA HIS A 58 13.15 1.04 2.48
C HIS A 58 14.21 -0.02 2.12
N PHE A 59 13.77 -1.22 1.72
CA PHE A 59 14.65 -2.30 1.29
C PHE A 59 15.37 -2.01 -0.03
N LEU A 60 14.64 -1.41 -0.99
CA LEU A 60 15.19 -1.01 -2.29
C LEU A 60 16.02 0.29 -2.22
N LYS A 61 16.14 0.92 -1.04
CA LYS A 61 16.78 2.25 -0.84
C LYS A 61 16.26 3.31 -1.81
N ILE A 62 15.01 3.20 -2.26
CA ILE A 62 14.39 4.19 -3.12
C ILE A 62 13.85 5.28 -2.19
N SER A 63 14.47 6.47 -2.25
CA SER A 63 13.92 7.65 -1.60
C SER A 63 12.54 7.94 -2.20
N THR A 64 11.50 7.62 -1.43
CA THR A 64 10.12 8.03 -1.70
C THR A 64 9.77 9.33 -1.01
N ILE A 65 10.76 9.92 -0.29
CA ILE A 65 10.70 11.31 0.13
C ILE A 65 10.67 12.10 -1.16
N GLU A 66 9.49 12.64 -1.47
CA GLU A 66 9.33 13.76 -2.37
C GLU A 66 10.34 14.81 -1.91
N GLU A 67 11.51 14.86 -2.54
CA GLU A 67 12.47 15.95 -2.34
C GLU A 67 11.68 17.22 -2.62
N SER A 68 11.32 17.89 -1.53
CA SER A 68 10.99 19.30 -1.52
C SER A 68 12.16 19.97 -2.21
N GLY A 69 11.97 20.30 -3.48
CA GLY A 69 12.84 21.22 -4.18
C GLY A 69 12.74 22.56 -3.48
N ASP A 70 13.54 22.73 -2.45
CA ASP A 70 14.13 24.02 -2.11
C ASP A 70 15.61 23.89 -2.48
N PRO A 71 16.09 24.57 -3.54
CA PRO A 71 17.50 24.89 -3.60
C PRO A 71 17.76 25.79 -2.38
N ILE A 72 18.43 25.25 -1.37
CA ILE A 72 19.03 26.07 -0.32
C ILE A 72 20.26 26.68 -0.97
N ASP A 73 20.12 27.96 -1.35
CA ASP A 73 21.23 28.88 -1.61
C ASP A 73 22.19 28.95 -0.39
#